data_AF-A0A6A6YU41-F1
#
_entry.id   AF-A0A6A6YU41-F1
#
_cell.length_a   1.000
_cell.length_b   1.000
_cell.length_c   1.000
_cell.angle_alpha   90.00
_cell.angle_beta   90.00
_cell.angle_gamma   90.00
#
_symmetry.space_group_name_H-M   'P 1'
#
loop_
_entity.id
_entity.type
_entity.pdbx_description
1 polymer ?
#
loop_
_entity_poly.entity_id
_entity_poly.type
_entity_poly.pdbx_seq_one_letter_code
_entity_poly.pdbx_strand_id
1 'polypeptide(L)'
;VGAGTGGTTRAAFRAIGEYAKQRGSVADRVHYTYTDISAGFFKEAKARFKDFASMMTFQKLDMETLPSKQNFKVGTYDLIIASQCLHATKNMTRTMEHARELLRPGGKV
;
A
#
# COMPACT_ATOMS: atom_id res chain seq x y z
N VAL A 1 0.52 -0.88 -3.54
CA VAL A 1 -0.05 -0.85 -4.90
C VAL A 1 -0.06 -2.26 -5.47
N GLY A 2 -1.16 -2.68 -6.09
CA GLY A 2 -1.31 -4.03 -6.67
C GLY A 2 -0.96 -5.14 -5.69
N ALA A 3 -1.50 -5.08 -4.48
CA ALA A 3 -1.10 -5.97 -3.39
C ALA A 3 -1.59 -7.42 -3.60
N GLY A 4 -2.60 -7.64 -4.46
CA GLY A 4 -3.09 -8.96 -4.84
C GLY A 4 -3.49 -9.79 -3.63
N THR A 5 -2.89 -10.97 -3.50
CA THR A 5 -3.06 -11.89 -2.35
C THR A 5 -2.17 -11.55 -1.14
N GLY A 6 -1.40 -10.46 -1.21
CA GLY A 6 -0.65 -9.92 -0.07
C GLY A 6 0.67 -10.63 0.21
N GLY A 7 1.30 -11.25 -0.80
CA GLY A 7 2.61 -11.88 -0.67
C GLY A 7 3.67 -10.93 -0.10
N THR A 8 3.87 -9.80 -0.77
CA THR A 8 4.79 -8.75 -0.33
C THR A 8 4.34 -8.10 0.99
N THR A 9 3.03 -7.91 1.17
CA THR A 9 2.45 -7.38 2.41
C THR A 9 2.82 -8.23 3.63
N ARG A 10 2.82 -9.57 3.52
CA ARG A 10 3.29 -10.46 4.60
C ARG A 10 4.75 -10.20 4.95
N ALA A 11 5.62 -10.05 3.96
CA ALA A 11 7.04 -9.75 4.19
C ALA A 11 7.23 -8.39 4.88
N ALA A 12 6.45 -7.38 4.48
CA ALA A 12 6.47 -6.06 5.11
C ALA A 12 6.07 -6.14 6.59
N PHE A 13 4.96 -6.80 6.93
CA PHE A 13 4.54 -6.93 8.33
C PHE A 13 5.48 -7.79 9.17
N ARG A 14 6.15 -8.79 8.58
CA ARG A 14 7.23 -9.51 9.27
C ARG A 14 8.36 -8.55 9.67
N ALA A 15 8.81 -7.70 8.75
CA ALA A 15 9.87 -6.72 9.04
C ALA A 15 9.42 -5.67 10.07
N ILE A 16 8.19 -5.17 9.97
CA ILE A 16 7.60 -4.24 10.94
C ILE A 16 7.51 -4.89 12.33
N GLY A 17 7.11 -6.16 12.40
CA GLY A 17 7.04 -6.92 13.65
C GLY A 17 8.41 -7.12 14.31
N GLU A 18 9.44 -7.49 13.54
CA GLU A 18 10.81 -7.59 14.05
C GLU A 18 11.34 -6.24 14.56
N TYR A 19 11.05 -5.16 13.84
CA TYR A 19 11.38 -3.81 14.31
C TYR A 19 10.67 -3.47 15.63
N ALA A 20 9.37 -3.79 15.74
CA ALA A 20 8.58 -3.53 16.94
C ALA A 20 9.09 -4.31 18.16
N LYS A 21 9.55 -5.56 17.99
CA LYS A 21 10.17 -6.33 19.07
C LYS A 21 11.41 -5.65 19.65
N GLN A 22 12.18 -4.94 18.83
CA GLN A 22 13.42 -4.27 19.26
C GLN A 22 13.19 -2.86 19.82
N ARG A 23 12.12 -2.18 19.38
CA ARG A 23 11.93 -0.72 19.57
C ARG A 23 10.60 -0.36 20.27
N GLY A 24 9.81 -1.35 20.64
CA GLY A 24 8.46 -1.17 21.20
C GLY A 24 7.37 -1.04 20.13
N SER A 25 6.12 -0.90 20.58
CA SER A 25 4.94 -0.84 19.71
C SER A 25 5.06 0.23 18.61
N VAL A 26 4.57 -0.10 17.43
CA VAL A 26 4.53 0.78 16.25
C VAL A 26 3.11 1.05 15.75
N ALA A 27 2.10 0.54 16.46
CA ALA A 27 0.70 0.61 16.02
C ALA A 27 0.22 2.05 15.76
N ASP A 28 0.65 3.00 16.60
CA ASP A 28 0.24 4.41 16.49
C ASP A 28 1.06 5.20 15.45
N ARG A 29 2.11 4.59 14.89
CA ARG A 29 3.07 5.24 13.98
C ARG A 29 3.04 4.68 12.56
N VAL A 30 2.40 3.54 12.36
CA VAL A 30 2.34 2.85 11.07
C VAL A 30 0.90 2.80 10.61
N HIS A 31 0.64 3.43 9.47
CA HIS A 31 -0.59 3.28 8.72
C HIS A 31 -0.28 2.62 7.38
N TYR A 32 -0.94 1.49 7.09
CA TYR A 32 -0.69 0.69 5.90
C TYR A 32 -1.96 0.61 5.05
N THR A 33 -1.98 1.31 3.91
CA THR A 33 -3.08 1.21 2.95
C THR A 33 -2.84 0.05 1.97
N TYR A 34 -3.60 -1.04 2.15
CA TYR A 34 -3.63 -2.18 1.24
C TYR A 34 -4.51 -1.86 0.03
N THR A 35 -3.90 -1.85 -1.15
CA THR A 35 -4.60 -1.47 -2.38
C THR A 35 -4.47 -2.49 -3.49
N ASP A 36 -5.53 -2.64 -4.26
CA ASP A 36 -5.52 -3.39 -5.52
C ASP A 36 -6.56 -2.79 -6.49
N ILE A 37 -6.43 -3.04 -7.79
CA ILE A 37 -7.43 -2.60 -8.78
C ILE A 37 -8.78 -3.32 -8.56
N SER A 38 -8.72 -4.56 -8.05
CA SER A 38 -9.89 -5.36 -7.72
C SER A 38 -10.06 -5.54 -6.21
N ALA A 39 -11.28 -5.35 -5.71
CA ALA A 39 -11.62 -5.69 -4.33
C ALA A 39 -11.69 -7.21 -4.09
N GLY A 40 -11.57 -8.04 -5.13
CA GLY A 40 -11.74 -9.49 -5.06
C GLY A 40 -10.81 -10.21 -4.08
N PHE A 41 -9.67 -9.60 -3.71
CA PHE A 41 -8.74 -10.17 -2.74
C PHE A 41 -8.91 -9.63 -1.31
N PHE A 42 -9.77 -8.63 -1.10
CA PHE A 42 -9.81 -7.90 0.17
C PHE A 42 -10.38 -8.74 1.31
N LYS A 43 -11.34 -9.63 1.02
CA LYS A 43 -11.95 -10.49 2.04
C LYS A 43 -10.91 -11.43 2.65
N GLU A 44 -10.19 -12.16 1.81
CA GLU A 44 -9.14 -13.10 2.20
C GLU A 44 -7.95 -12.37 2.83
N ALA A 45 -7.59 -11.19 2.30
CA ALA A 45 -6.52 -10.38 2.86
C ALA A 45 -6.88 -9.85 4.26
N LYS A 46 -8.11 -9.35 4.48
CA LYS A 46 -8.58 -8.93 5.82
C LYS A 46 -8.52 -10.08 6.83
N ALA A 47 -8.96 -11.27 6.43
CA ALA A 47 -8.86 -12.45 7.30
C ALA A 47 -7.40 -12.81 7.61
N ARG A 48 -6.52 -12.75 6.61
CA ARG A 48 -5.09 -13.04 6.74
C ARG A 48 -4.35 -12.04 7.64
N PHE A 49 -4.71 -10.76 7.58
CA PHE A 49 -4.03 -9.68 8.29
C PHE A 49 -4.84 -9.15 9.48
N LYS A 50 -5.77 -9.95 10.03
CA LYS A 50 -6.67 -9.55 11.12
C LYS A 50 -5.91 -8.99 12.35
N ASP A 51 -4.73 -9.54 12.65
CA ASP A 51 -3.93 -9.14 13.80
C ASP A 51 -3.30 -7.74 13.62
N PHE A 52 -3.30 -7.21 12.39
CA PHE A 52 -2.80 -5.88 12.03
C PHE A 52 -3.93 -4.91 11.66
N ALA A 53 -5.19 -5.28 11.88
CA ALA A 53 -6.35 -4.53 11.39
C ALA A 53 -6.38 -3.06 11.88
N SER A 54 -5.88 -2.78 13.08
CA SER A 54 -5.79 -1.41 13.63
C SER A 54 -4.86 -0.49 12.83
N MET A 55 -3.87 -1.04 12.13
CA MET A 55 -2.92 -0.29 11.31
C MET A 55 -3.31 -0.26 9.83
N MET A 56 -4.34 -1.01 9.41
CA MET A 56 -4.61 -1.27 7.99
C MET A 56 -5.88 -0.64 7.48
N THR A 57 -5.80 -0.05 6.28
CA THR A 57 -6.96 0.36 5.48
C THR A 57 -6.95 -0.38 4.15
N PHE A 58 -8.11 -0.82 3.69
CA PHE A 58 -8.27 -1.49 2.40
C PHE A 58 -9.02 -0.58 1.44
N GLN A 59 -8.43 -0.25 0.31
CA GLN A 59 -9.01 0.69 -0.66
C GLN A 59 -8.63 0.29 -2.09
N LYS A 60 -9.58 0.37 -3.01
CA LYS A 60 -9.28 0.13 -4.43
C LYS A 60 -8.39 1.25 -4.97
N LEU A 61 -7.39 0.89 -5.76
CA LEU A 61 -6.54 1.85 -6.47
C LEU A 61 -6.22 1.31 -7.86
N ASP A 62 -6.66 2.03 -8.87
CA ASP A 62 -6.24 1.89 -10.25
C ASP A 62 -5.15 2.91 -10.55
N MET A 63 -3.93 2.44 -10.83
CA MET A 63 -2.79 3.30 -11.16
C MET A 63 -2.89 3.95 -12.55
N GLU A 64 -3.84 3.57 -13.39
CA GLU A 64 -4.08 4.23 -14.68
C GLU A 64 -4.92 5.51 -14.55
N THR A 65 -5.52 5.74 -13.38
CA THR A 65 -6.37 6.91 -13.12
C THR A 65 -5.81 7.74 -11.98
N LEU A 66 -6.11 9.05 -12.00
CA LEU A 66 -5.61 9.99 -11.00
C LEU A 66 -5.97 9.53 -9.57
N PRO A 67 -5.00 9.35 -8.65
CA PRO A 67 -5.27 8.91 -7.29
C PRO A 67 -6.17 9.87 -6.51
N SER A 68 -6.03 11.18 -6.74
CA SER A 68 -6.90 12.22 -6.17
C SER A 68 -8.39 12.04 -6.52
N LYS A 69 -8.70 11.40 -7.66
CA LYS A 69 -10.08 11.07 -8.05
C LYS A 69 -10.59 9.75 -7.46
N GLN A 70 -9.75 9.02 -6.73
CA GLN A 70 -10.05 7.72 -6.12
C GLN A 70 -10.11 7.80 -4.58
N ASN A 71 -10.33 8.99 -4.04
CA ASN A 71 -10.35 9.29 -2.60
C ASN A 71 -9.02 9.01 -1.89
N PHE A 72 -7.89 9.15 -2.59
CA PHE A 72 -6.58 9.18 -1.94
C PHE A 72 -6.15 10.61 -1.67
N LYS A 73 -5.61 10.83 -0.48
CA LYS A 73 -4.98 12.10 -0.13
C LYS A 73 -3.58 12.15 -0.72
N VAL A 74 -3.36 13.06 -1.66
CA VAL A 74 -2.08 13.24 -2.35
C VAL A 74 -0.99 13.74 -1.41
N GLY A 75 0.26 13.40 -1.69
CA GLY A 75 1.41 13.90 -0.95
C GLY A 75 1.49 13.46 0.51
N THR A 76 0.88 12.33 0.88
CA THR A 76 0.80 11.88 2.28
C THR A 76 1.55 10.60 2.59
N TYR A 77 1.85 9.78 1.58
CA TYR A 77 2.54 8.51 1.81
C TYR A 77 4.06 8.73 1.92
N ASP A 78 4.67 8.07 2.90
CA ASP A 78 6.13 8.01 3.05
C ASP A 78 6.78 6.97 2.13
N LEU A 79 6.08 5.86 1.93
CA LEU A 79 6.53 4.69 1.18
C LEU A 79 5.38 4.11 0.37
N ILE A 80 5.65 3.85 -0.91
CA ILE A 80 4.82 3.00 -1.76
C ILE A 80 5.53 1.68 -1.96
N ILE A 81 4.83 0.58 -1.73
CA ILE A 81 5.29 -0.77 -2.07
C ILE A 81 4.51 -1.22 -3.30
N ALA A 82 5.20 -1.44 -4.41
CA ALA A 82 4.65 -1.94 -5.66
C ALA A 82 5.49 -3.12 -6.16
N SER A 83 4.99 -4.34 -5.96
CA SER A 83 5.70 -5.56 -6.37
C SER A 83 4.95 -6.22 -7.53
N GLN A 84 5.62 -6.35 -8.68
CA GLN A 84 5.11 -7.06 -9.86
C GLN A 84 3.72 -6.60 -10.35
N CYS A 85 3.42 -5.29 -10.28
CA CYS A 85 2.11 -4.77 -10.72
C CYS A 85 2.20 -3.59 -11.70
N LEU A 86 3.18 -2.70 -11.59
CA LEU A 86 3.21 -1.47 -12.39
C LEU A 86 3.37 -1.74 -13.89
N HIS A 87 4.06 -2.82 -14.27
CA HIS A 87 4.25 -3.22 -15.67
C HIS A 87 2.96 -3.63 -16.37
N ALA A 88 1.88 -3.93 -15.63
CA ALA A 88 0.58 -4.30 -16.17
C ALA A 88 -0.30 -3.07 -16.52
N THR A 89 0.27 -1.86 -16.47
CA THR A 89 -0.41 -0.61 -16.86
C THR A 89 -0.06 -0.22 -18.29
N LYS A 90 -0.97 0.51 -18.96
CA LYS A 90 -0.81 0.93 -20.37
C LYS A 90 0.30 1.94 -20.58
N ASN A 91 0.62 2.77 -19.58
CA ASN A 91 1.61 3.83 -19.72
C ASN A 91 2.42 3.98 -18.42
N MET A 92 3.67 3.52 -18.46
CA MET A 92 4.55 3.53 -17.30
C MET A 92 4.84 4.94 -16.78
N THR A 93 5.02 5.92 -17.66
CA THR A 93 5.26 7.32 -17.26
C THR A 93 4.12 7.85 -16.41
N ARG A 94 2.87 7.71 -16.89
CA ARG A 94 1.67 8.12 -16.14
C ARG A 94 1.52 7.37 -14.83
N THR A 95 1.75 6.06 -14.84
CA THR A 95 1.74 5.23 -13.64
C THR A 95 2.72 5.72 -12.59
N MET A 96 3.95 6.10 -12.98
CA MET A 96 4.96 6.63 -12.07
C MET A 96 4.64 8.07 -11.62
N GLU A 97 4.03 8.90 -12.46
CA GLU A 97 3.51 10.22 -12.08
C GLU A 97 2.43 10.10 -10.99
N HIS A 98 1.47 9.19 -11.16
CA HIS A 98 0.44 8.91 -10.15
C HIS A 98 1.03 8.35 -8.84
N ALA A 99 2.04 7.47 -8.94
CA ALA A 99 2.76 7.00 -7.74
C ALA A 99 3.47 8.17 -7.03
N ARG A 100 4.08 9.06 -7.81
CA ARG A 100 4.74 10.26 -7.26
C ARG A 100 3.74 11.22 -6.60
N GLU A 101 2.55 11.39 -7.16
CA GLU A 101 1.47 12.24 -6.60
C GLU A 101 1.04 11.78 -5.20
N LEU A 102 1.01 10.48 -4.94
CA LEU A 102 0.70 9.91 -3.63
C LEU A 102 1.79 10.19 -2.57
N LEU A 103 3.05 10.29 -3.00
CA LEU A 103 4.20 10.45 -2.10
C LEU A 103 4.38 11.89 -1.61
N ARG A 104 4.62 12.05 -0.31
CA ARG A 104 5.12 13.31 0.25
C ARG A 104 6.51 13.66 -0.33
N PRO A 105 6.98 14.92 -0.25
CA PRO A 105 8.36 15.25 -0.56
C PRO A 105 9.35 14.35 0.19
N GLY A 106 10.27 13.70 -0.54
CA GLY A 106 11.25 12.76 0.01
C GLY A 106 10.75 11.32 0.20
N GLY A 107 9.47 11.03 -0.06
CA GLY A 107 8.92 9.68 -0.04
C GLY A 107 9.55 8.75 -1.09
N LYS A 108 9.38 7.43 -0.89
CA LYS A 108 10.02 6.39 -1.72
C LYS A 108 8.99 5.49 -2.39
N VAL A 109 9.32 5.00 -3.59
CA VAL A 109 8.60 3.97 -4.35
C VAL A 109 9.57 2.86 -4.73
#